data_AF-A0A2V9G521-F1
#
_entry.id   AF-A0A2V9G521-F1
#
_cell.length_a   1.000
_cell.length_b   1.000
_cell.length_c   1.000
_cell.angle_alpha   90.00
_cell.angle_beta   90.00
_cell.angle_gamma   90.00
#
_symmetry.space_group_name_H-M   'P 1'
#
loop_
_entity.id
_entity.type
_entity.pdbx_description
1 polymer ?
#
loop_
_entity_poly.entity_id
_entity_poly.type
_entity_poly.pdbx_seq_one_letter_code
_entity_poly.pdbx_strand_id
1 'polypeptide(L)'
;MSVAVKLVPVQEAYDDLLNRTLSRISCDLGRLIYLASTRDYNTGNYYHEGLASRFSPEVARKALEIAHRQAFYKVSSFSLEVLASDLEVYLRSSRENPQEFLRAWQKLEPYRVTIPTEVNLTVARLFTSNLRLSLAILRFRQEQSH
;
A
#
# COMPACT_ATOMS: atom_id res chain seq x y z
N MET A 1 4.49 43.16 3.67
CA MET A 1 3.77 42.08 4.34
C MET A 1 4.54 40.79 4.07
N SER A 2 5.36 40.32 5.01
CA SER A 2 6.16 39.11 4.79
C SER A 2 5.28 37.88 4.97
N VAL A 3 5.04 37.16 3.87
CA VAL A 3 4.48 35.81 3.93
C VAL A 3 5.60 34.93 4.46
N ALA A 4 5.61 34.71 5.77
CA ALA A 4 6.35 33.61 6.36
C ALA A 4 5.70 32.32 5.84
N VAL A 5 6.13 31.86 4.67
CA VAL A 5 5.85 30.51 4.18
C VAL A 5 6.45 29.58 5.24
N LYS A 6 5.61 29.07 6.13
CA LYS A 6 6.03 28.01 7.06
C LYS A 6 6.55 26.87 6.19
N LEU A 7 7.86 26.67 6.20
CA LEU A 7 8.48 25.44 5.72
C LEU A 7 8.01 24.33 6.66
N VAL A 8 6.79 23.84 6.47
CA VAL A 8 6.32 22.68 7.22
C VAL A 8 7.11 21.50 6.68
N PRO A 9 7.93 20.82 7.51
CA PRO A 9 8.76 19.74 7.03
C PRO A 9 7.88 18.62 6.47
N VAL A 10 8.22 18.12 5.28
CA VAL A 10 7.63 16.89 4.71
C VAL A 10 7.68 15.73 5.72
N GLN A 11 8.69 15.73 6.60
CA GLN A 11 8.80 14.77 7.69
C GLN A 11 7.61 14.82 8.67
N GLU A 12 7.13 16.01 9.06
CA GLU A 12 5.99 16.12 9.97
C GLU A 12 4.70 15.59 9.35
N ALA A 13 4.49 15.86 8.05
CA ALA A 13 3.35 15.33 7.31
C ALA A 13 3.42 13.80 7.16
N TYR A 14 4.63 13.28 6.94
CA TYR A 14 4.89 11.85 6.88
C TYR A 14 4.62 11.17 8.23
N ASP A 15 5.11 11.74 9.32
CA ASP A 15 4.89 11.20 10.67
C ASP A 15 3.41 11.26 11.07
N ASP A 16 2.69 12.31 10.69
CA ASP A 16 1.24 12.40 10.90
C ASP A 16 0.49 11.32 10.12
N LEU A 17 0.84 11.12 8.85
CA LEU A 17 0.27 10.07 8.00
C LEU A 17 0.47 8.68 8.61
N LEU A 18 1.68 8.38 9.10
CA LEU A 18 1.99 7.12 9.78
C LEU A 18 1.16 6.94 11.04
N ASN A 19 1.16 7.94 11.92
CA ASN A 19 0.58 7.83 13.25
C ASN A 19 -0.96 7.91 13.28
N ARG A 20 -1.58 8.52 12.25
CA ARG A 20 -3.04 8.69 12.21
C ARG A 20 -3.74 7.79 11.21
N THR A 21 -3.31 7.82 9.96
CA THR A 21 -4.04 7.15 8.87
C THR A 21 -3.58 5.70 8.75
N LEU A 22 -2.27 5.49 8.61
CA LEU A 22 -1.72 4.15 8.36
C LEU A 22 -1.70 3.26 9.61
N SER A 23 -1.69 3.85 10.81
CA SER A 23 -1.81 3.13 12.09
C SER A 23 -3.15 2.41 12.25
N ARG A 24 -4.20 2.86 11.55
CA ARG A 24 -5.53 2.23 11.57
C ARG A 24 -5.66 1.04 10.62
N ILE A 25 -4.65 0.79 9.79
CA ILE A 25 -4.63 -0.31 8.83
C ILE A 25 -3.76 -1.43 9.41
N SER A 26 -4.34 -2.63 9.52
CA SER A 26 -3.80 -3.73 10.34
C SER A 26 -2.62 -4.47 9.73
N CYS A 27 -2.38 -4.34 8.42
CA CYS A 27 -1.33 -5.07 7.69
C CYS A 27 -0.54 -4.15 6.76
N ASP A 28 0.69 -4.54 6.42
CA ASP A 28 1.56 -3.72 5.58
C ASP A 28 1.12 -3.71 4.11
N LEU A 29 0.59 -4.81 3.60
CA LEU A 29 -0.05 -4.89 2.29
C LEU A 29 -1.27 -3.97 2.20
N GLY A 30 -2.09 -3.93 3.26
CA GLY A 30 -3.23 -3.01 3.33
C GLY A 30 -2.79 -1.55 3.29
N ARG A 31 -1.71 -1.19 4.01
CA ARG A 31 -1.13 0.16 3.98
C ARG A 31 -0.62 0.51 2.59
N LEU A 32 0.06 -0.43 1.93
CA LEU A 32 0.53 -0.27 0.54
C LEU A 32 -0.63 -0.03 -0.43
N ILE A 33 -1.70 -0.82 -0.35
CA ILE A 33 -2.89 -0.67 -1.19
C ILE A 33 -3.57 0.68 -0.96
N TYR A 34 -3.71 1.09 0.30
CA TYR A 34 -4.27 2.39 0.64
C TYR A 34 -3.45 3.54 0.03
N LEU A 35 -2.12 3.52 0.22
CA LEU A 35 -1.23 4.52 -0.34
C LEU A 35 -1.32 4.58 -1.87
N ALA A 36 -1.39 3.42 -2.53
CA ALA A 36 -1.63 3.35 -3.96
C ALA A 36 -2.95 3.99 -4.39
N SER A 37 -4.02 3.83 -3.60
CA SER A 37 -5.34 4.44 -3.92
C SER A 37 -5.36 5.96 -3.80
N THR A 38 -4.39 6.58 -3.11
CA THR A 38 -4.25 8.05 -3.07
C THR A 38 -3.60 8.62 -4.33
N ARG A 39 -3.06 7.75 -5.20
CA ARG A 39 -2.45 8.16 -6.47
C ARG A 39 -3.51 8.25 -7.56
N ASP A 40 -3.58 9.40 -8.21
CA ASP A 40 -4.34 9.57 -9.44
C ASP A 40 -3.67 8.81 -10.60
N TYR A 41 -4.42 7.94 -11.28
CA TYR A 41 -3.88 7.06 -12.33
C TYR A 41 -3.59 7.78 -13.65
N ASN A 42 -4.12 8.99 -13.86
CA ASN A 42 -3.93 9.75 -15.10
C ASN A 42 -2.68 10.65 -15.02
N THR A 43 -2.36 11.13 -13.83
CA THR A 43 -1.29 12.11 -13.58
C THR A 43 -0.13 11.54 -12.77
N GLY A 44 -0.35 10.45 -12.03
CA GLY A 44 0.62 9.89 -11.09
C GLY A 44 0.79 10.71 -9.79
N ASN A 45 0.05 11.81 -9.64
CA ASN A 45 0.10 12.66 -8.44
C ASN A 45 -0.69 12.03 -7.29
N TYR A 46 -0.24 12.29 -6.07
CA TYR A 46 -0.91 11.83 -4.86
C TYR A 46 -1.81 12.91 -4.27
N TYR A 47 -2.97 12.51 -3.76
CA TYR A 47 -3.91 13.40 -3.10
C TYR A 47 -4.54 12.75 -1.86
N HIS A 48 -4.58 13.51 -0.77
CA HIS A 48 -5.28 13.14 0.46
C HIS A 48 -5.79 14.41 1.16
N GLU A 49 -7.10 14.64 1.11
CA GLU A 49 -7.75 15.87 1.58
C GLU A 49 -7.39 16.21 3.04
N GLY A 50 -7.52 15.23 3.95
CA GLY A 50 -7.24 15.45 5.38
C GLY A 50 -5.77 15.73 5.74
N LEU A 51 -4.85 15.43 4.82
CA LEU A 51 -3.41 15.68 5.01
C LEU A 51 -3.06 17.02 4.37
N ALA A 52 -3.60 17.29 3.17
CA ALA A 52 -3.47 18.56 2.48
C ALA A 52 -4.05 19.73 3.29
N SER A 53 -5.17 19.53 3.99
CA SER A 53 -5.77 20.57 4.85
C SER A 53 -4.88 20.96 6.04
N ARG A 54 -3.94 20.11 6.43
CA ARG A 54 -3.05 20.32 7.60
C ARG A 54 -1.64 20.76 7.21
N PHE A 55 -1.15 20.33 6.05
CA PHE A 55 0.26 20.49 5.64
C PHE A 55 0.45 21.21 4.31
N SER A 56 -0.61 21.61 3.61
CA SER A 56 -0.65 21.99 2.19
C SER A 56 -0.69 20.80 1.21
N PRO A 57 -1.29 20.97 0.00
CA PRO A 57 -1.31 19.94 -1.02
C PRO A 57 0.09 19.45 -1.45
N GLU A 58 1.06 20.34 -1.56
CA GLU A 58 2.41 20.05 -2.04
C GLU A 58 3.19 19.17 -1.05
N VAL A 59 3.13 19.53 0.24
CA VAL A 59 3.79 18.78 1.32
C VAL A 59 3.10 17.42 1.51
N ALA A 60 1.76 17.39 1.51
CA ALA A 60 0.99 16.15 1.61
C ALA A 60 1.30 15.20 0.45
N ARG A 61 1.34 15.70 -0.79
CA ARG A 61 1.71 14.92 -1.97
C ARG A 61 3.10 14.30 -1.82
N LYS A 62 4.09 15.08 -1.35
CA LYS A 62 5.46 14.56 -1.19
C LYS A 62 5.55 13.52 -0.08
N ALA A 63 4.85 13.72 1.04
CA ALA A 63 4.78 12.75 2.13
C ALA A 63 4.16 11.42 1.67
N LEU A 64 3.07 11.46 0.89
CA LEU A 64 2.42 10.28 0.32
C LEU A 64 3.34 9.54 -0.67
N GLU A 65 4.04 10.26 -1.54
CA GLU A 65 5.00 9.68 -2.49
C GLU A 65 6.14 8.92 -1.77
N ILE A 66 6.68 9.50 -0.70
CA ILE A 66 7.72 8.87 0.13
C ILE A 66 7.15 7.64 0.85
N ALA A 67 5.99 7.77 1.50
CA ALA A 67 5.34 6.69 2.22
C ALA A 67 4.99 5.51 1.31
N HIS A 68 4.44 5.77 0.12
CA HIS A 68 4.09 4.73 -0.83
C HIS A 68 5.32 3.93 -1.28
N ARG A 69 6.40 4.63 -1.64
CA ARG A 69 7.66 3.99 -2.05
C ARG A 69 8.28 3.16 -0.92
N GLN A 70 8.31 3.68 0.30
CA GLN A 70 8.85 2.94 1.45
C GLN A 70 7.99 1.72 1.81
N ALA A 71 6.67 1.84 1.79
CA ALA A 71 5.76 0.72 1.99
C ALA A 71 5.96 -0.37 0.92
N PHE A 72 6.11 0.03 -0.34
CA PHE A 72 6.38 -0.90 -1.44
C PHE A 72 7.68 -1.69 -1.22
N TYR A 73 8.79 -1.02 -0.89
CA TYR A 73 10.06 -1.70 -0.64
C TYR A 73 10.02 -2.58 0.62
N LYS A 74 9.32 -2.13 1.67
CA LYS A 74 9.10 -2.94 2.88
C LYS A 74 8.38 -4.25 2.54
N VAL A 75 7.21 -4.19 1.90
CA VAL A 75 6.44 -5.39 1.55
C VAL A 75 7.21 -6.27 0.55
N SER A 76 7.93 -5.67 -0.41
CA SER A 76 8.75 -6.41 -1.38
C SER A 76 9.92 -7.16 -0.74
N SER A 77 10.34 -6.77 0.47
CA SER A 77 11.41 -7.43 1.22
C SER A 77 10.94 -8.60 2.09
N PHE A 78 9.62 -8.82 2.21
CA PHE A 78 9.07 -9.92 2.99
C PHE A 78 9.44 -11.28 2.40
N SER A 79 9.64 -12.26 3.28
CA SER A 79 9.64 -13.66 2.87
C SER A 79 8.23 -14.07 2.39
N LEU A 80 8.14 -15.16 1.62
CA LEU A 80 6.84 -15.67 1.15
C LEU A 80 5.89 -16.02 2.30
N GLU A 81 6.42 -16.54 3.41
CA GLU A 81 5.61 -16.87 4.58
C GLU A 81 5.00 -15.61 5.23
N VAL A 82 5.82 -14.58 5.45
CA VAL A 82 5.37 -13.31 6.02
C VAL A 82 4.36 -12.65 5.08
N LEU A 83 4.62 -12.65 3.78
CA LEU A 83 3.72 -12.05 2.79
C LEU A 83 2.38 -12.80 2.70
N ALA A 84 2.38 -14.13 2.77
CA ALA A 84 1.16 -14.92 2.80
C ALA A 84 0.34 -14.62 4.07
N SER A 85 0.98 -14.54 5.24
CA SER A 85 0.31 -14.18 6.49
C SER A 85 -0.24 -12.75 6.48
N ASP A 86 0.50 -11.78 5.93
CA ASP A 86 0.05 -10.38 5.81
C ASP A 86 -1.12 -10.25 4.82
N LEU A 87 -1.09 -11.00 3.71
CA LEU A 87 -2.21 -11.13 2.77
C LEU A 87 -3.45 -11.77 3.41
N GLU A 88 -3.27 -12.73 4.31
CA GLU A 88 -4.37 -13.33 5.07
C GLU A 88 -5.03 -12.33 6.02
N VAL A 89 -4.23 -11.48 6.68
CA VAL A 89 -4.74 -10.36 7.49
C VAL A 89 -5.54 -9.39 6.62
N TYR A 90 -5.04 -9.05 5.44
CA TYR A 90 -5.76 -8.20 4.49
C TYR A 90 -7.09 -8.83 4.05
N LEU A 91 -7.08 -10.11 3.67
CA LEU A 91 -8.29 -10.86 3.32
C LEU A 91 -9.33 -10.84 4.46
N ARG A 92 -8.92 -11.10 5.71
CA ARG A 92 -9.86 -11.04 6.85
C ARG A 92 -10.45 -9.64 7.05
N SER A 93 -9.70 -8.59 6.68
CA SER A 93 -10.16 -7.20 6.80
C SER A 93 -11.17 -6.78 5.72
N SER A 94 -11.19 -7.44 4.55
CA SER A 94 -12.11 -7.10 3.46
C SER A 94 -13.55 -7.54 3.72
N ARG A 95 -13.75 -8.50 4.65
CA ARG A 95 -15.05 -9.15 4.94
C ARG A 95 -15.66 -9.88 3.75
N GLU A 96 -14.90 -10.10 2.70
CA GLU A 96 -15.31 -10.86 1.52
C GLU A 96 -15.27 -12.37 1.80
N ASN A 97 -16.02 -13.14 1.01
CA ASN A 97 -15.87 -14.59 1.04
C ASN A 97 -14.42 -14.97 0.64
N PRO A 98 -13.70 -15.78 1.44
CA PRO A 98 -12.30 -16.10 1.18
C PRO A 98 -12.03 -16.71 -0.20
N GLN A 99 -12.89 -17.60 -0.68
CA GLN A 99 -12.72 -18.26 -1.97
C GLN A 99 -12.95 -17.30 -3.13
N GLU A 100 -13.99 -16.46 -3.05
CA GLU A 100 -14.26 -15.44 -4.07
C GLU A 100 -13.17 -14.37 -4.12
N PHE A 101 -12.66 -13.94 -2.95
CA PHE A 101 -11.51 -13.03 -2.88
C PHE A 101 -10.29 -13.61 -3.59
N LEU A 102 -9.89 -14.85 -3.25
CA LEU A 102 -8.72 -15.48 -3.84
C LEU A 102 -8.87 -15.67 -5.36
N ARG A 103 -10.06 -16.08 -5.83
CA ARG A 103 -10.38 -16.18 -7.26
C ARG A 103 -10.26 -14.84 -7.96
N ALA A 104 -10.86 -13.79 -7.40
CA ALA A 104 -10.83 -12.45 -7.97
C ALA A 104 -9.40 -11.91 -8.03
N TRP A 105 -8.62 -12.06 -6.96
CA TRP A 105 -7.24 -11.56 -6.88
C TRP A 105 -6.28 -12.30 -7.82
N GLN A 106 -6.47 -13.61 -8.01
CA GLN A 106 -5.70 -14.38 -9.00
C GLN A 106 -6.03 -13.97 -10.45
N LYS A 107 -7.29 -13.63 -10.72
CA LYS A 107 -7.75 -13.26 -12.07
C LYS A 107 -7.43 -11.82 -12.45
N LEU A 108 -7.72 -10.88 -11.55
CA LEU A 108 -7.67 -9.43 -11.82
C LEU A 108 -6.31 -8.81 -11.49
N GLU A 109 -5.55 -9.46 -10.62
CA GLU A 109 -4.24 -8.98 -10.15
C GLU A 109 -4.24 -7.51 -9.67
N PRO A 110 -5.17 -7.10 -8.79
CA PRO A 110 -5.30 -5.69 -8.40
C PRO A 110 -4.05 -5.15 -7.70
N TYR A 111 -3.23 -6.01 -7.12
CA TYR A 111 -1.94 -5.64 -6.55
C TYR A 111 -0.95 -5.06 -7.57
N ARG A 112 -1.15 -5.23 -8.88
CA ARG A 112 -0.24 -4.64 -9.88
C ARG A 112 -0.33 -3.11 -9.92
N VAL A 113 -1.51 -2.55 -9.61
CA VAL A 113 -1.67 -1.08 -9.55
C VAL A 113 -1.09 -0.48 -8.27
N THR A 114 -0.63 -1.31 -7.31
CA THR A 114 0.02 -0.84 -6.08
C THR A 114 1.51 -0.56 -6.25
N ILE A 115 2.05 -0.73 -7.46
CA ILE A 115 3.46 -0.48 -7.74
C ILE A 115 3.64 1.05 -7.96
N PRO A 116 4.52 1.73 -7.19
CA PRO A 116 4.81 3.15 -7.41
C PRO A 116 5.45 3.41 -8.79
N THR A 117 5.33 4.64 -9.30
CA THR A 117 5.72 4.97 -10.68
C THR A 117 7.23 4.89 -10.92
N GLU A 118 8.04 5.19 -9.91
CA GLU A 118 9.51 5.21 -9.97
C GLU A 118 10.10 4.18 -9.01
N VAL A 119 10.16 2.92 -9.47
CA VAL A 119 10.77 1.82 -8.72
C VAL A 119 11.65 0.95 -9.60
N ASN A 120 12.53 0.19 -8.95
CA ASN A 120 13.33 -0.81 -9.64
C ASN A 120 12.43 -1.90 -10.25
N LEU A 121 12.54 -2.12 -11.57
CA LEU A 121 11.71 -3.08 -12.32
C LEU A 121 11.89 -4.54 -11.86
N THR A 122 13.08 -4.92 -11.42
CA THR A 122 13.35 -6.26 -10.88
C THR A 122 12.60 -6.48 -9.58
N VAL A 123 12.58 -5.48 -8.70
CA VAL A 123 11.81 -5.53 -7.44
C VAL A 123 10.32 -5.58 -7.71
N ALA A 124 9.82 -4.81 -8.68
CA ALA A 124 8.41 -4.86 -9.11
C ALA A 124 7.99 -6.25 -9.63
N ARG A 125 8.85 -6.90 -10.41
CA ARG A 125 8.63 -8.28 -10.88
C ARG A 125 8.65 -9.28 -9.72
N LEU A 126 9.62 -9.16 -8.82
CA LEU A 126 9.72 -10.01 -7.62
C LEU A 126 8.48 -9.89 -6.74
N PHE A 127 8.05 -8.67 -6.44
CA PHE A 127 6.82 -8.39 -5.67
C PHE A 127 5.60 -9.05 -6.29
N THR A 128 5.41 -8.87 -7.61
CA THR A 128 4.28 -9.45 -8.35
C THR A 128 4.30 -10.98 -8.28
N SER A 129 5.46 -11.60 -8.49
CA SER A 129 5.62 -13.05 -8.39
C SER A 129 5.37 -13.56 -6.97
N ASN A 130 5.89 -12.87 -5.96
CA ASN A 130 5.72 -13.26 -4.56
C ASN A 130 4.26 -13.15 -4.10
N LEU A 131 3.49 -12.15 -4.57
CA LEU A 131 2.06 -12.09 -4.28
C LEU A 131 1.25 -13.19 -4.97
N ARG A 132 1.59 -13.55 -6.22
CA ARG A 132 0.98 -14.73 -6.88
C ARG A 132 1.21 -16.01 -6.09
N LEU A 133 2.45 -16.22 -5.63
CA LEU A 133 2.81 -17.38 -4.80
C LEU A 133 2.08 -17.35 -3.45
N SER A 134 1.98 -16.19 -2.82
CA SER A 134 1.27 -16.01 -1.55
C SER A 134 -0.23 -16.33 -1.67
N LEU A 135 -0.87 -15.91 -2.78
CA LEU A 135 -2.26 -16.29 -3.10
C LEU A 135 -2.41 -17.81 -3.26
N ALA A 136 -1.45 -18.47 -3.91
CA ALA A 136 -1.47 -19.93 -4.08
C ALA A 136 -1.30 -20.67 -2.74
N ILE A 137 -0.38 -20.20 -1.88
CA ILE A 137 -0.18 -20.73 -0.53
C ILE A 137 -1.45 -20.61 0.31
N LEU A 138 -2.10 -19.43 0.30
CA LEU A 138 -3.35 -19.22 1.05
C LEU A 138 -4.49 -20.11 0.56
N ARG A 139 -4.63 -20.27 -0.76
CA ARG A 139 -5.64 -21.17 -1.33
C ARG A 139 -5.43 -22.60 -0.87
N PHE A 140 -4.19 -23.09 -0.93
CA PHE A 140 -3.84 -24.43 -0.47
C PHE A 140 -4.15 -24.64 1.02
N ARG A 141 -3.82 -23.65 1.88
CA ARG A 141 -4.15 -23.72 3.33
C ARG A 141 -5.65 -23.80 3.59
N GLN A 142 -6.45 -23.07 2.82
CA GLN A 142 -7.92 -23.10 2.96
C GLN A 142 -8.51 -24.45 2.54
N GLU A 143 -7.99 -25.05 1.47
CA GLU A 143 -8.41 -26.39 1.03
C GLU A 143 -8.11 -27.48 2.06
N GLN A 144 -7.04 -27.33 2.86
CA GLN A 144 -6.69 -28.27 3.93
C GLN A 144 -7.45 -28.05 5.25
N SER A 145 -8.14 -26.92 5.41
CA SER A 145 -8.89 -26.58 6.62
C SER A 145 -10.36 -27.07 6.58
N HIS A 146 -10.74 -27.73 5.49
CA HIS A 146 -12.04 -28.35 5.24
C HIS A 146 -11.90 -29.87 5.14
#